data_AF-A0AAV4RNQ2-F1
#
_entry.id   AF-A0AAV4RNQ2-F1
#
_cell.length_a   1.000
_cell.length_b   1.000
_cell.length_c   1.000
_cell.angle_alpha   90.00
_cell.angle_beta   90.00
_cell.angle_gamma   90.00
#
_symmetry.space_group_name_H-M   'P 1'
#
loop_
_entity.id
_entity.type
_entity.pdbx_description
1 polymer ?
#
loop_
_entity_poly.entity_id
_entity_poly.type
_entity_poly.pdbx_seq_one_letter_code
_entity_poly.pdbx_strand_id
1 'polypeptide(L)'
;MKSIVIQSSANEPDGELLHFAGKEDGCLCEWLNCTCGIEDEGFLAMDTKLFAVSSLTVTSDGVVHIADQGSLRILSAVPYLPQPDEQFEFQIAFPENHEIYVFNKYGQHSVTRSILTGKTIYTFLYNVNTSFGKLNAVTDASGNKVSFLRDSGNSLHTIETARGTKCRVQVTKQGLLETIVDPDNLEIRFQYDTNGLLNSRADAAGRSFSTCLMRMDV
;
A
#
# COMPACT_ATOMS: atom_id res chain seq x y z
N MET A 1 4.96 20.57 28.21
CA MET A 1 4.42 19.98 26.97
C MET A 1 4.70 18.49 27.01
N LYS A 2 3.71 17.64 26.74
CA LYS A 2 3.88 16.18 26.87
C LYS A 2 3.63 15.53 25.52
N SER A 3 4.71 15.14 24.87
CA SER A 3 4.74 14.27 23.70
C SER A 3 5.02 12.85 24.17
N ILE A 4 4.32 11.87 23.62
CA ILE A 4 4.64 10.45 23.83
C ILE A 4 5.57 10.06 22.69
N VAL A 5 6.77 9.59 23.05
CA VAL A 5 7.70 8.95 22.12
C VAL A 5 7.70 7.46 22.39
N ILE A 6 7.71 6.66 21.34
CA ILE A 6 7.91 5.21 21.44
C ILE A 6 9.13 4.84 20.63
N GLN A 7 9.84 3.82 21.07
CA GLN A 7 10.91 3.24 20.29
C GLN A 7 10.31 2.63 19.02
N SER A 8 10.92 2.88 17.87
CA SER A 8 10.58 2.18 16.64
C SER A 8 10.81 0.67 16.85
N SER A 9 10.11 -0.14 16.05
CA SER A 9 10.05 -1.60 16.13
C SER A 9 11.29 -2.28 16.73
N ALA A 10 11.08 -3.32 17.56
CA ALA A 10 12.16 -4.13 18.14
C ALA A 10 13.14 -4.77 17.12
N ASN A 11 12.90 -4.63 15.82
CA ASN A 11 13.77 -5.07 14.73
C ASN A 11 14.68 -3.97 14.15
N GLU A 12 14.60 -2.72 14.62
CA GLU A 12 15.55 -1.66 14.29
C GLU A 12 16.59 -1.54 15.43
N PRO A 13 17.86 -1.95 15.21
CA PRO A 13 18.87 -2.07 16.27
C PRO A 13 19.45 -0.74 16.76
N ASP A 14 18.98 0.39 16.24
CA ASP A 14 19.46 1.74 16.57
C ASP A 14 18.76 2.39 17.77
N GLY A 15 17.60 1.88 18.17
CA GLY A 15 16.84 2.43 19.30
C GLY A 15 16.26 3.81 18.99
N GLU A 16 15.92 4.07 17.73
CA GLU A 16 15.34 5.35 17.33
C GLU A 16 14.02 5.62 18.06
N LEU A 17 13.90 6.82 18.64
CA LEU A 17 12.69 7.27 19.31
C LEU A 17 11.84 8.07 18.32
N LEU A 18 10.64 7.58 18.05
CA LEU A 18 9.69 8.25 17.17
C LEU A 18 8.62 8.95 17.99
N HIS A 19 8.23 10.14 17.54
CA HIS A 19 7.08 10.84 18.10
C HIS A 19 5.81 10.07 17.75
N PHE A 20 5.09 9.59 18.76
CA PHE A 20 3.92 8.73 18.59
C PHE A 20 2.60 9.49 18.72
N ALA A 21 2.47 10.29 19.78
CA ALA A 21 1.25 11.03 20.07
C ALA A 21 1.54 12.33 20.83
N GLY A 22 0.62 13.29 20.74
CA GLY A 22 0.74 14.56 21.46
C GLY A 22 1.29 15.67 20.57
N LYS A 23 0.50 16.69 20.29
CA LYS A 23 0.94 17.89 19.59
C LYS A 23 1.70 18.81 20.54
N GLU A 24 2.88 19.25 20.13
CA GLU A 24 3.57 20.35 20.80
C GLU A 24 2.85 21.65 20.47
N ASP A 25 2.30 22.31 21.49
CA ASP A 25 1.62 23.59 21.35
C ASP A 25 2.09 24.51 22.47
N GLY A 26 2.66 25.67 22.14
CA GLY A 26 3.37 26.58 23.06
C GLY A 26 2.56 27.14 24.24
N CYS A 27 1.31 26.71 24.41
CA CYS A 27 0.37 27.12 25.44
C CYS A 27 0.15 25.98 26.45
N LEU A 28 0.66 26.11 27.69
CA LEU A 28 0.34 25.15 28.76
C LEU A 28 -1.05 25.43 29.31
N CYS A 29 -1.87 24.41 29.48
CA CYS A 29 -3.26 24.57 29.96
C CYS A 29 -3.39 24.96 31.43
N GLU A 30 -2.27 25.01 32.14
CA GLU A 30 -2.17 25.60 33.47
C GLU A 30 -2.10 27.15 33.40
N TRP A 31 -1.90 27.71 32.21
CA TRP A 31 -1.82 29.16 32.01
C TRP A 31 -3.19 29.77 31.77
N LEU A 32 -3.46 30.86 32.49
CA LEU A 32 -4.76 31.55 32.56
C LEU A 32 -5.28 32.06 31.20
N ASN A 33 -4.40 32.21 30.19
CA ASN A 33 -4.72 32.73 28.85
C ASN A 33 -4.67 31.67 27.74
N CYS A 34 -4.59 30.38 28.08
CA CYS A 34 -4.61 29.31 27.09
C CYS A 34 -6.03 28.77 26.86
N THR A 35 -6.51 28.88 25.63
CA THR A 35 -7.75 28.23 25.20
C THR A 35 -7.47 26.76 24.91
N CYS A 36 -7.55 25.94 25.95
CA CYS A 36 -7.46 24.49 25.86
C CYS A 36 -8.81 23.90 25.51
N GLY A 37 -9.26 24.21 24.29
CA GLY A 37 -10.46 23.62 23.70
C GLY A 37 -10.19 22.16 23.34
N ILE A 38 -11.13 21.28 23.69
CA ILE A 38 -11.13 19.92 23.19
C ILE A 38 -11.78 19.97 21.81
N GLU A 39 -10.96 20.05 20.76
CA GLU A 39 -11.43 19.88 19.39
C GLU A 39 -11.63 18.38 19.11
N ASP A 40 -12.64 18.07 18.30
CA ASP A 40 -13.28 16.76 18.17
C ASP A 40 -12.36 15.57 17.86
N GLU A 41 -12.87 14.36 18.13
CA GLU A 41 -12.22 13.06 17.94
C GLU A 41 -12.01 12.73 16.44
N GLY A 42 -10.90 12.05 16.10
CA GLY A 42 -10.66 11.51 14.75
C GLY A 42 -9.40 12.00 14.02
N PHE A 43 -8.52 12.74 14.69
CA PHE A 43 -7.24 13.20 14.12
C PHE A 43 -6.09 12.21 14.33
N LEU A 44 -4.99 12.44 13.61
CA LEU A 44 -3.72 11.72 13.82
C LEU A 44 -3.31 11.84 15.30
N ALA A 45 -2.83 10.73 15.88
CA ALA A 45 -2.38 10.72 17.27
C ALA A 45 -1.32 11.80 17.57
N MET A 46 -0.49 12.12 16.57
CA MET A 46 0.52 13.19 16.63
C MET A 46 -0.08 14.61 16.74
N ASP A 47 -1.28 14.84 16.20
CA ASP A 47 -1.94 16.15 16.26
C ASP A 47 -2.84 16.33 17.50
N THR A 48 -3.08 15.25 18.25
CA THR A 48 -3.89 15.26 19.47
C THR A 48 -3.19 16.06 20.57
N LYS A 49 -3.88 17.04 21.18
CA LYS A 49 -3.34 17.75 22.36
C LYS A 49 -3.47 16.87 23.60
N LEU A 50 -2.37 16.68 24.32
CA LEU A 50 -2.33 15.94 25.59
C LEU A 50 -2.03 16.90 26.74
N PHE A 51 -2.77 16.77 27.84
CA PHE A 51 -2.75 17.76 28.92
C PHE A 51 -1.88 17.32 30.09
N ALA A 52 -2.24 16.21 30.73
CA ALA A 52 -1.51 15.59 31.82
C ALA A 52 -1.62 14.06 31.77
N VAL A 53 -0.86 13.45 30.87
CA VAL A 53 -0.70 11.99 30.79
C VAL A 53 -0.23 11.45 32.16
N SER A 54 -0.97 10.50 32.69
CA SER A 54 -0.74 9.84 33.99
C SER A 54 -0.37 8.37 33.85
N SER A 55 -0.83 7.69 32.80
CA SER A 55 -0.51 6.28 32.55
C SER A 55 -0.66 5.92 31.06
N LEU A 56 0.04 4.85 30.66
CA LEU A 56 0.01 4.25 29.33
C LEU A 56 -0.12 2.73 29.45
N THR A 57 -0.88 2.11 28.56
CA THR A 57 -0.88 0.65 28.40
C THR A 57 -1.06 0.27 26.93
N VAL A 58 -0.56 -0.89 26.54
CA VAL A 58 -0.63 -1.40 25.16
C VAL A 58 -1.36 -2.72 25.19
N THR A 59 -2.41 -2.85 24.40
CA THR A 59 -3.14 -4.11 24.24
C THR A 59 -2.45 -5.02 23.23
N SER A 60 -2.78 -6.31 23.24
CA SER A 60 -2.15 -7.31 22.38
C SER A 60 -2.40 -7.10 20.88
N ASP A 61 -3.41 -6.32 20.51
CA ASP A 61 -3.70 -5.87 19.15
C ASP A 61 -2.90 -4.61 18.74
N GLY A 62 -2.00 -4.13 19.60
CA GLY A 62 -1.11 -3.00 19.32
C GLY A 62 -1.71 -1.62 19.54
N VAL A 63 -2.91 -1.52 20.13
CA VAL A 63 -3.52 -0.24 20.48
C VAL A 63 -2.88 0.33 21.75
N VAL A 64 -2.51 1.60 21.72
CA VAL A 64 -1.95 2.30 22.88
C VAL A 64 -3.04 3.12 23.57
N HIS A 65 -3.35 2.78 24.82
CA HIS A 65 -4.27 3.53 25.65
C HIS A 65 -3.52 4.54 26.52
N ILE A 66 -3.98 5.78 26.50
CA ILE A 66 -3.39 6.94 27.17
C ILE A 66 -4.39 7.44 28.20
N ALA A 67 -4.07 7.31 29.48
CA ALA A 67 -4.83 7.97 30.54
C ALA A 67 -4.33 9.41 30.66
N ASP A 68 -5.15 10.37 30.24
CA ASP A 68 -4.86 11.79 30.34
C ASP A 68 -5.71 12.43 31.44
N GLN A 69 -5.09 12.65 32.59
CA GLN A 69 -5.74 13.25 33.75
C GLN A 69 -6.14 14.71 33.49
N GLY A 70 -5.41 15.42 32.63
CA GLY A 70 -5.65 16.85 32.39
C GLY A 70 -6.93 17.08 31.57
N SER A 71 -7.24 16.18 30.64
CA SER A 71 -8.53 16.15 29.94
C SER A 71 -9.60 15.28 30.62
N LEU A 72 -9.23 14.53 31.67
CA LEU A 72 -10.08 13.51 32.32
C LEU A 72 -10.58 12.44 31.32
N ARG A 73 -9.74 12.05 30.35
CA ARG A 73 -10.09 11.08 29.30
C ARG A 73 -9.10 9.91 29.24
N ILE A 74 -9.58 8.81 28.68
CA ILE A 74 -8.73 7.73 28.18
C ILE A 74 -8.80 7.79 26.65
N LEU A 75 -7.67 8.05 26.01
CA LEU A 75 -7.53 8.11 24.56
C LEU A 75 -6.94 6.77 24.07
N SER A 76 -7.38 6.31 22.90
CA SER A 76 -6.85 5.10 22.28
C SER A 76 -6.23 5.47 20.94
N ALA A 77 -4.90 5.35 20.83
CA ALA A 77 -4.20 5.48 19.57
C ALA A 77 -4.30 4.14 18.83
N VAL A 78 -5.22 4.08 17.88
CA VAL A 78 -5.46 2.91 17.04
C VAL A 78 -4.65 3.00 15.74
N PRO A 79 -4.12 1.88 15.22
CA PRO A 79 -3.57 1.86 13.87
C PRO A 79 -4.64 2.31 12.88
N TYR A 80 -4.27 3.19 11.94
CA TYR A 80 -5.17 3.54 10.87
C TYR A 80 -5.36 2.33 9.95
N LEU A 81 -6.52 1.71 10.04
CA LEU A 81 -7.00 0.73 9.07
C LEU A 81 -8.07 1.41 8.22
N PRO A 82 -7.91 1.47 6.89
CA PRO A 82 -8.95 2.03 6.03
C PRO A 82 -10.24 1.23 6.26
N GLN A 83 -11.34 1.95 6.51
CA GLN A 83 -12.65 1.32 6.61
C GLN A 83 -13.28 1.20 5.23
N PRO A 84 -14.08 0.15 5.00
CA PRO A 84 -14.80 0.01 3.74
C PRO A 84 -15.86 1.10 3.60
N ASP A 85 -16.08 1.58 2.38
CA ASP A 85 -17.23 2.41 2.05
C ASP A 85 -18.53 1.58 1.92
N GLU A 86 -19.63 2.24 1.56
CA GLU A 86 -20.95 1.60 1.37
C GLU A 86 -20.93 0.49 0.30
N GLN A 87 -19.95 0.50 -0.60
CA GLN A 87 -19.76 -0.51 -1.64
C GLN A 87 -18.82 -1.66 -1.19
N PHE A 88 -18.38 -1.65 0.06
CA PHE A 88 -17.34 -2.54 0.59
C PHE A 88 -16.00 -2.40 -0.14
N GLU A 89 -15.66 -1.19 -0.59
CA GLU A 89 -14.35 -0.86 -1.14
C GLU A 89 -13.49 -0.12 -0.11
N PHE A 90 -12.20 -0.39 -0.11
CA PHE A 90 -11.20 0.25 0.73
C PHE A 90 -10.42 1.26 -0.09
N GLN A 91 -10.31 2.49 0.39
CA GLN A 91 -9.59 3.55 -0.30
C GLN A 91 -8.34 3.94 0.48
N ILE A 92 -7.19 3.85 -0.17
CA ILE A 92 -5.88 4.16 0.39
C ILE A 92 -5.28 5.30 -0.42
N ALA A 93 -5.15 6.47 0.20
CA ALA A 93 -4.51 7.60 -0.46
C ALA A 93 -2.98 7.43 -0.44
N PHE A 94 -2.35 7.73 -1.57
CA PHE A 94 -0.91 7.88 -1.72
C PHE A 94 -0.61 9.32 -2.18
N PRO A 95 -0.50 10.28 -1.23
CA PRO A 95 -0.42 11.70 -1.55
C PRO A 95 0.80 12.10 -2.38
N GLU A 96 1.93 11.40 -2.24
CA GLU A 96 3.17 11.71 -2.97
C GLU A 96 3.00 11.63 -4.49
N ASN A 97 2.23 10.65 -4.98
CA ASN A 97 1.90 10.54 -6.41
C ASN A 97 0.57 11.21 -6.77
N HIS A 98 -0.13 11.81 -5.82
CA HIS A 98 -1.50 12.29 -5.99
C HIS A 98 -2.48 11.19 -6.41
N GLU A 99 -2.38 9.99 -5.84
CA GLU A 99 -3.17 8.81 -6.21
C GLU A 99 -4.01 8.26 -5.05
N ILE A 100 -5.12 7.60 -5.37
CA ILE A 100 -5.94 6.83 -4.45
C ILE A 100 -6.04 5.41 -5.02
N TYR A 101 -5.62 4.43 -4.24
CA TYR A 101 -5.76 3.01 -4.56
C TYR A 101 -7.06 2.49 -3.93
N VAL A 102 -7.89 1.88 -4.77
CA VAL A 102 -9.18 1.33 -4.36
C VAL A 102 -9.09 -0.19 -4.40
N PHE A 103 -9.41 -0.85 -3.30
CA PHE A 103 -9.41 -2.29 -3.18
C PHE A 103 -10.82 -2.80 -2.90
N ASN A 104 -11.22 -3.89 -3.53
CA ASN A 104 -12.50 -4.53 -3.21
C ASN A 104 -12.44 -5.27 -1.86
N LYS A 105 -13.57 -5.79 -1.40
CA LYS A 105 -13.69 -6.59 -0.16
C LYS A 105 -12.79 -7.84 -0.07
N TYR A 106 -12.17 -8.26 -1.16
CA TYR A 106 -11.26 -9.40 -1.22
C TYR A 106 -9.77 -8.98 -1.21
N GLY A 107 -9.49 -7.68 -1.09
CA GLY A 107 -8.13 -7.14 -1.13
C GLY A 107 -7.54 -7.01 -2.53
N GLN A 108 -8.36 -7.11 -3.58
CA GLN A 108 -7.90 -6.92 -4.97
C GLN A 108 -7.93 -5.43 -5.32
N HIS A 109 -6.82 -4.87 -5.80
CA HIS A 109 -6.75 -3.48 -6.29
C HIS A 109 -7.65 -3.36 -7.52
N SER A 110 -8.77 -2.64 -7.44
CA SER A 110 -9.75 -2.52 -8.53
C SER A 110 -9.49 -1.29 -9.40
N VAL A 111 -9.14 -0.16 -8.77
CA VAL A 111 -9.01 1.15 -9.46
C VAL A 111 -7.92 1.99 -8.80
N THR A 112 -7.13 2.67 -9.61
CA THR A 112 -6.33 3.82 -9.18
C THR A 112 -6.99 5.12 -9.66
N ARG A 113 -7.21 6.08 -8.77
CA ARG A 113 -7.80 7.40 -9.07
C ARG A 113 -6.82 8.51 -8.74
N SER A 114 -6.94 9.65 -9.43
CA SER A 114 -6.21 10.87 -9.06
C SER A 114 -6.86 11.54 -7.84
N ILE A 115 -6.09 11.87 -6.82
CA ILE A 115 -6.54 12.69 -5.68
C ILE A 115 -7.04 14.05 -6.17
N LEU A 116 -6.30 14.67 -7.11
CA LEU A 116 -6.56 16.03 -7.57
C LEU A 116 -7.84 16.16 -8.39
N THR A 117 -8.18 15.12 -9.17
CA THR A 117 -9.28 15.20 -10.16
C THR A 117 -10.40 14.19 -9.93
N GLY A 118 -10.21 13.20 -9.05
CA GLY A 118 -11.12 12.07 -8.86
C GLY A 118 -11.23 11.12 -10.06
N LYS A 119 -10.53 11.39 -11.17
CA LYS A 119 -10.60 10.57 -12.38
C LYS A 119 -9.82 9.27 -12.23
N THR A 120 -10.33 8.20 -12.82
CA THR A 120 -9.65 6.91 -12.93
C THR A 120 -8.41 7.03 -13.80
N ILE A 121 -7.27 6.61 -13.25
CA ILE A 121 -5.96 6.49 -13.92
C ILE A 121 -5.79 5.07 -14.45
N TYR A 122 -6.08 4.06 -13.61
CA TYR A 122 -5.99 2.64 -13.96
C TYR A 122 -7.21 1.87 -13.47
N THR A 123 -7.66 0.90 -14.27
CA THR A 123 -8.65 -0.10 -13.88
C THR A 123 -8.05 -1.49 -13.99
N PHE A 124 -8.24 -2.30 -12.96
CA PHE A 124 -7.70 -3.65 -12.84
C PHE A 124 -8.87 -4.64 -12.86
N LEU A 125 -8.77 -5.64 -13.74
CA LEU A 125 -9.77 -6.68 -13.88
C LEU A 125 -9.17 -8.01 -13.46
N TYR A 126 -9.88 -8.73 -12.60
CA TYR A 126 -9.52 -10.06 -12.15
C TYR A 126 -10.41 -11.09 -12.82
N ASN A 127 -9.95 -12.34 -12.89
CA ASN A 127 -10.75 -13.44 -13.44
C ASN A 127 -11.93 -13.81 -12.53
N VAL A 128 -11.77 -13.68 -11.21
CA VAL A 128 -12.81 -13.90 -10.19
C VAL A 128 -12.61 -12.91 -9.04
N ASN A 129 -13.72 -12.50 -8.43
CA ASN A 129 -13.72 -11.63 -7.25
C ASN A 129 -13.61 -12.49 -5.98
N THR A 130 -12.41 -12.98 -5.69
CA THR A 130 -12.06 -13.73 -4.48
C THR A 130 -10.63 -13.41 -4.08
N SER A 131 -10.21 -13.73 -2.86
CA SER A 131 -8.82 -13.55 -2.40
C SER A 131 -7.78 -14.31 -3.23
N PHE A 132 -8.21 -15.30 -4.02
CA PHE A 132 -7.35 -16.10 -4.91
C PHE A 132 -7.46 -15.68 -6.39
N GLY A 133 -8.26 -14.66 -6.70
CA GLY A 133 -8.42 -14.18 -8.07
C GLY A 133 -7.11 -13.63 -8.61
N LYS A 134 -6.85 -13.88 -9.89
CA LYS A 134 -5.64 -13.47 -10.59
C LYS A 134 -5.92 -12.32 -11.55
N LEU A 135 -4.99 -11.37 -11.62
CA LEU A 135 -5.10 -10.20 -12.50
C LEU A 135 -5.20 -10.62 -13.97
N ASN A 136 -6.29 -10.25 -14.63
CA ASN A 136 -6.61 -10.61 -16.00
C ASN A 136 -6.32 -9.47 -16.98
N ALA A 137 -6.52 -8.21 -16.58
CA ALA A 137 -6.17 -7.06 -17.40
C ALA A 137 -5.94 -5.79 -16.56
N VAL A 138 -5.17 -4.86 -17.11
CA VAL A 138 -5.02 -3.49 -16.64
C VAL A 138 -5.33 -2.55 -17.80
N THR A 139 -6.16 -1.54 -17.56
CA THR A 139 -6.54 -0.54 -18.57
C THR A 139 -6.23 0.85 -18.03
N ASP A 140 -5.51 1.66 -18.79
CA ASP A 140 -5.23 3.06 -18.43
C ASP A 140 -6.42 3.99 -18.76
N ALA A 141 -6.32 5.25 -18.34
CA ALA A 141 -7.33 6.27 -18.58
C ALA A 141 -7.57 6.58 -20.08
N SER A 142 -6.63 6.24 -20.96
CA SER A 142 -6.75 6.40 -22.41
C SER A 142 -7.38 5.18 -23.09
N GLY A 143 -7.69 4.12 -22.34
CA GLY A 143 -8.24 2.87 -22.86
C GLY A 143 -7.18 1.90 -23.37
N ASN A 144 -5.88 2.15 -23.16
CA ASN A 144 -4.85 1.19 -23.49
C ASN A 144 -4.92 0.03 -22.50
N LYS A 145 -5.27 -1.15 -23.01
CA LYS A 145 -5.44 -2.37 -22.23
C LYS A 145 -4.26 -3.32 -22.39
N VAL A 146 -3.70 -3.78 -21.27
CA VAL A 146 -2.79 -4.92 -21.20
C VAL A 146 -3.54 -6.12 -20.64
N SER A 147 -3.47 -7.27 -21.31
CA SER A 147 -4.17 -8.50 -20.93
C SER A 147 -3.19 -9.60 -20.54
N PHE A 148 -3.52 -10.35 -19.50
CA PHE A 148 -2.72 -11.43 -18.93
C PHE A 148 -3.39 -12.78 -19.20
N LEU A 149 -3.04 -13.40 -20.33
CA LEU A 149 -3.68 -14.60 -20.82
C LEU A 149 -3.10 -15.85 -20.16
N ARG A 150 -3.99 -16.69 -19.63
CA ARG A 150 -3.64 -17.92 -18.92
C ARG A 150 -4.07 -19.16 -19.70
N ASP A 151 -3.38 -20.27 -19.48
CA ASP A 151 -3.75 -21.57 -20.02
C ASP A 151 -4.88 -22.24 -19.20
N SER A 152 -5.26 -23.46 -19.59
CA SER A 152 -6.28 -24.25 -18.88
C SER A 152 -5.88 -24.62 -17.44
N GLY A 153 -4.58 -24.60 -17.13
CA GLY A 153 -4.04 -24.79 -15.78
C GLY A 153 -4.03 -23.50 -14.94
N ASN A 154 -4.60 -22.40 -15.45
CA ASN A 154 -4.59 -21.08 -14.83
C ASN A 154 -3.15 -20.52 -14.63
N SER A 155 -2.22 -20.93 -15.49
CA SER A 155 -0.83 -20.48 -15.54
C SER A 155 -0.66 -19.36 -16.56
N LEU A 156 0.09 -18.30 -16.24
CA LEU A 156 0.32 -17.18 -17.16
C LEU A 156 1.21 -17.64 -18.32
N HIS A 157 0.75 -17.43 -19.55
CA HIS A 157 1.52 -17.84 -20.74
C HIS A 157 1.70 -16.73 -21.78
N THR A 158 0.85 -15.70 -21.78
CA THR A 158 0.97 -14.56 -22.72
C THR A 158 0.58 -13.26 -22.05
N ILE A 159 1.36 -12.20 -22.30
CA ILE A 159 0.99 -10.81 -22.01
C ILE A 159 0.72 -10.13 -23.36
N GLU A 160 -0.47 -9.55 -23.52
CA GLU A 160 -0.88 -8.88 -24.74
C GLU A 160 -1.08 -7.39 -24.47
N THR A 161 -0.41 -6.52 -25.23
CA THR A 161 -0.54 -5.06 -25.10
C THR A 161 -1.72 -4.52 -25.91
N ALA A 162 -2.08 -3.25 -25.70
CA ALA A 162 -3.16 -2.59 -26.43
C ALA A 162 -2.93 -2.54 -27.96
N ARG A 163 -1.66 -2.66 -28.39
CA ARG A 163 -1.27 -2.69 -29.81
C ARG A 163 -1.34 -4.09 -30.43
N GLY A 164 -1.79 -5.09 -29.68
CA GLY A 164 -1.81 -6.49 -30.11
C GLY A 164 -0.45 -7.19 -30.06
N THR A 165 0.58 -6.54 -29.50
CA THR A 165 1.90 -7.13 -29.27
C THR A 165 1.76 -8.23 -28.22
N LYS A 166 2.19 -9.45 -28.54
CA LYS A 166 2.12 -10.61 -27.64
C LYS A 166 3.50 -11.04 -27.18
N CYS A 167 3.71 -11.01 -25.87
CA CYS A 167 4.88 -11.59 -25.25
C CYS A 167 4.55 -12.94 -24.64
N ARG A 168 5.33 -13.95 -25.01
CA ARG A 168 5.23 -15.28 -24.43
C ARG A 168 5.89 -15.26 -23.06
N VAL A 169 5.23 -15.89 -22.10
CA VAL A 169 5.67 -16.00 -20.73
C VAL A 169 5.78 -17.48 -20.38
N GLN A 170 6.86 -17.86 -19.71
CA GLN A 170 6.96 -19.15 -19.06
C GLN A 170 7.08 -18.93 -17.56
N VAL A 171 6.35 -19.74 -16.81
CA VAL A 171 6.41 -19.75 -15.36
C VAL A 171 6.72 -21.17 -14.89
N THR A 172 7.46 -21.26 -13.79
CA THR A 172 7.78 -22.54 -13.17
C THR A 172 6.52 -23.19 -12.57
N LYS A 173 6.62 -24.47 -12.17
CA LYS A 173 5.52 -25.16 -11.47
C LYS A 173 5.14 -24.49 -10.14
N GLN A 174 6.06 -23.74 -9.55
CA GLN A 174 5.88 -22.96 -8.33
C GLN A 174 5.25 -21.59 -8.61
N GLY A 175 4.98 -21.24 -9.87
CA GLY A 175 4.39 -19.97 -10.28
C GLY A 175 5.38 -18.81 -10.37
N LEU A 176 6.69 -19.09 -10.38
CA LEU A 176 7.73 -18.07 -10.53
C LEU A 176 7.94 -17.77 -12.02
N LEU A 177 8.17 -16.50 -12.37
CA LEU A 177 8.41 -16.07 -13.74
C LEU A 177 9.76 -16.61 -14.22
N GLU A 178 9.79 -17.48 -15.22
CA GLU A 178 11.04 -18.07 -15.72
C GLU A 178 11.58 -17.31 -16.93
N THR A 179 10.71 -17.06 -17.92
CA THR A 179 11.09 -16.35 -19.14
C THR A 179 10.00 -15.41 -19.63
N ILE A 180 10.44 -14.32 -20.27
CA ILE A 180 9.59 -13.47 -21.11
C ILE A 180 10.27 -13.38 -22.48
N VAL A 181 9.51 -13.66 -23.53
CA VAL A 181 9.98 -13.61 -24.92
C VAL A 181 9.08 -12.66 -25.70
N ASP A 182 9.67 -11.65 -26.33
CA ASP A 182 8.95 -10.69 -27.16
C ASP A 182 8.67 -11.24 -28.59
N PRO A 183 7.90 -10.52 -29.42
CA PRO A 183 7.67 -10.95 -30.81
C PRO A 183 8.93 -11.03 -31.67
N ASP A 184 9.97 -10.28 -31.33
CA ASP A 184 11.27 -10.27 -32.02
C ASP A 184 12.19 -11.42 -31.55
N ASN A 185 11.66 -12.32 -30.70
CA ASN A 185 12.37 -13.43 -30.04
C ASN A 185 13.52 -13.00 -29.12
N LEU A 186 13.45 -11.77 -28.62
CA LEU A 186 14.36 -11.32 -27.58
C LEU A 186 13.84 -11.82 -26.24
N GLU A 187 14.73 -12.49 -25.50
CA GLU A 187 14.39 -13.24 -24.31
C GLU A 187 15.02 -12.61 -23.06
N ILE A 188 14.23 -12.60 -21.99
CA ILE A 188 14.67 -12.32 -20.63
C ILE A 188 14.44 -13.58 -19.81
N ARG A 189 15.48 -14.01 -19.09
CA ARG A 189 15.46 -15.17 -18.21
C ARG A 189 15.65 -14.74 -16.77
N PHE A 190 14.89 -15.36 -15.88
CA PHE A 190 14.93 -15.14 -14.45
C PHE A 190 15.30 -16.45 -13.76
N GLN A 191 16.21 -16.37 -12.80
CA GLN A 191 16.65 -17.52 -12.03
C GLN A 191 16.49 -17.23 -10.55
N TYR A 192 16.03 -18.24 -9.82
CA TYR A 192 15.75 -18.15 -8.40
C TYR A 192 16.62 -19.11 -7.61
N ASP A 193 16.90 -18.77 -6.35
CA ASP A 193 17.49 -19.69 -5.40
C ASP A 193 16.45 -20.71 -4.86
N THR A 194 16.87 -21.56 -3.92
CA THR A 194 15.99 -22.57 -3.31
C THR A 194 14.88 -21.98 -2.45
N ASN A 195 14.99 -20.72 -2.06
CA ASN A 195 13.98 -20.01 -1.26
C ASN A 195 12.97 -19.26 -2.15
N GLY A 196 13.14 -19.29 -3.47
CA GLY A 196 12.30 -18.56 -4.42
C GLY A 196 12.68 -17.09 -4.56
N LEU A 197 13.86 -16.69 -4.08
CA LEU A 197 14.37 -15.33 -4.25
C LEU A 197 15.09 -15.20 -5.58
N LEU A 198 14.88 -14.08 -6.28
CA LEU A 198 15.51 -13.81 -7.56
C LEU A 198 17.03 -13.68 -7.35
N ASN A 199 17.80 -14.56 -7.98
CA ASN A 199 19.26 -14.60 -7.91
C ASN A 199 19.91 -14.02 -9.18
N SER A 200 19.27 -14.18 -10.35
CA SER A 200 19.79 -13.64 -11.60
C SER A 200 18.69 -13.23 -12.57
N ARG A 201 18.94 -12.15 -13.31
CA ARG A 201 18.17 -11.69 -14.47
C ARG A 201 19.14 -11.52 -15.63
N ALA A 202 18.94 -12.29 -16.69
CA ALA A 202 19.72 -12.19 -17.91
C ALA A 202 18.83 -11.76 -19.07
N ASP A 203 19.31 -10.86 -19.90
CA ASP A 203 18.63 -10.45 -21.11
C ASP A 203 19.52 -10.72 -22.33
N ALA A 204 18.92 -11.00 -23.49
CA ALA A 204 19.63 -11.48 -24.67
C ALA A 204 20.60 -10.44 -25.31
N ALA A 205 20.76 -9.24 -24.74
CA ALA A 205 21.55 -8.18 -25.39
C ALA A 205 22.06 -7.04 -24.47
N GLY A 206 21.93 -7.10 -23.14
CA GLY A 206 22.21 -5.96 -22.26
C GLY A 206 21.29 -4.76 -22.48
N ARG A 207 20.14 -4.96 -23.14
CA ARG A 207 19.20 -3.90 -23.55
C ARG A 207 17.96 -3.92 -22.68
N SER A 208 17.52 -2.74 -22.26
CA SER A 208 16.26 -2.55 -21.53
C SER A 208 15.07 -2.77 -22.47
N PHE A 209 14.24 -3.76 -22.20
CA PHE A 209 13.07 -4.09 -23.01
C PHE A 209 11.82 -3.39 -22.46
N SER A 210 11.36 -2.35 -23.14
CA SER A 210 10.18 -1.55 -22.77
C SER A 210 8.87 -2.02 -23.41
N THR A 211 8.91 -3.02 -24.30
CA THR A 211 7.77 -3.36 -25.18
C THR A 211 6.69 -4.21 -24.49
N CYS A 212 7.05 -4.99 -23.49
CA CYS A 212 6.10 -5.83 -22.73
C CYS A 212 6.16 -5.67 -21.22
N LEU A 213 7.30 -5.22 -20.69
CA LEU A 213 7.41 -4.73 -19.34
C LEU A 213 7.16 -3.22 -19.41
N MET A 214 5.89 -2.82 -19.51
CA MET A 214 5.57 -1.48 -19.04
C MET A 214 5.93 -1.44 -17.56
N ARG A 215 6.57 -0.34 -17.17
CA ARG A 215 6.84 -0.01 -15.78
C ARG A 215 5.50 0.14 -15.07
N MET A 216 4.94 -0.99 -14.64
CA MET A 216 3.86 -1.05 -13.67
C MET A 216 4.53 -0.80 -12.32
N ASP A 217 4.93 0.45 -12.10
CA ASP A 217 5.15 0.93 -10.74
C ASP A 217 3.74 0.99 -10.13
N VAL A 218 3.34 -0.08 -9.43
CA VAL A 218 2.15 -0.15 -8.59
C VAL A 218 2.60 -0.05 -7.15
#